data_AF-A0A4P7DWQ6-F1
#
_entry.id   AF-A0A4P7DWQ6-F1
#
_cell.length_a   1.000
_cell.length_b   1.000
_cell.length_c   1.000
_cell.angle_alpha   90.00
_cell.angle_beta   90.00
_cell.angle_gamma   90.00
#
_symmetry.space_group_name_H-M   'P 1'
#
loop_
_entity.id
_entity.type
_entity.pdbx_description
1 polymer ?
#
loop_
_entity_poly.entity_id
_entity_poly.type
_entity_poly.pdbx_seq_one_letter_code
_entity_poly.pdbx_strand_id
1 'polypeptide(L)'
;MQKPTNYLLTIISLLFLFQIAYGQEELDIQIIPKWEKGDSLNYIIHKEKTETVNGELVKSNKGSLMAKFKVLDVAENGYKIQWLYQTDFESLGIPEKYHDALKDFSQINVVYRTDQNGVFQEVLNTAELMTNLEQSLKKFFSILKKEEPEMADDMDFAMSQTIELFKDKQLIESIAFKEIKLLHGLYGNYFTSKEKETYQEDAPNILGSIPLSIKSSIWLDNIQADQVAIIKKESEIDEEELKQLIGKIQSQFDLKNKEDLNSVNIKLKDRYEMHFDLKTGNILKAASERIVDGQDVKGKTLVKELVSIELVK
;
A
#
# COMPACT_ATOMS: atom_id res chain seq x y z
N MET A 1 -19.27 67.97 -43.96
CA MET A 1 -19.83 66.77 -43.30
C MET A 1 -18.71 65.76 -43.11
N GLN A 2 -17.99 65.84 -41.98
CA GLN A 2 -17.05 64.81 -41.55
C GLN A 2 -17.82 63.82 -40.67
N LYS A 3 -17.90 62.55 -41.08
CA LYS A 3 -18.44 61.49 -40.21
C LYS A 3 -17.52 61.36 -38.99
N PRO A 4 -18.06 61.27 -37.77
CA PRO A 4 -17.22 61.02 -36.61
C PRO A 4 -16.66 59.61 -36.75
N THR A 5 -15.34 59.51 -36.94
CA THR A 5 -14.62 58.23 -36.91
C THR A 5 -14.71 57.71 -35.48
N ASN A 6 -15.41 56.60 -35.27
CA ASN A 6 -15.63 55.98 -33.96
C ASN A 6 -14.34 55.34 -33.43
N TYR A 7 -13.37 56.16 -33.01
CA TYR A 7 -12.14 55.71 -32.34
C TYR A 7 -12.44 54.95 -31.04
N LEU A 8 -13.61 55.18 -30.44
CA LEU A 8 -14.05 54.47 -29.23
C LEU A 8 -14.26 52.97 -29.46
N LEU A 9 -14.80 52.56 -30.61
CA LEU A 9 -14.98 51.15 -30.97
C LEU A 9 -13.64 50.47 -31.28
N THR A 10 -12.70 51.19 -31.88
CA THR A 10 -11.35 50.67 -32.17
C THR A 10 -10.53 50.48 -30.90
N ILE A 11 -10.67 51.38 -29.91
CA ILE A 11 -10.00 51.28 -28.60
C ILE A 11 -10.60 50.14 -27.76
N ILE A 12 -11.92 49.94 -27.79
CA ILE A 12 -12.58 48.82 -27.10
C ILE A 12 -12.20 47.47 -27.73
N SER A 13 -11.98 47.42 -29.04
CA SER A 13 -11.50 46.23 -29.75
C SER A 13 -10.04 45.87 -29.42
N LEU A 14 -9.16 46.87 -29.21
CA LEU A 14 -7.78 46.62 -28.78
C LEU A 14 -7.66 46.15 -27.31
N LEU A 15 -8.60 46.52 -26.44
CA LEU A 15 -8.62 46.10 -25.04
C LEU A 15 -8.99 44.61 -24.85
N PHE A 16 -9.58 43.97 -25.88
CA PHE A 16 -9.88 42.54 -25.87
C PHE A 16 -8.72 41.64 -26.34
N LEU A 17 -7.61 42.21 -26.82
CA LEU A 17 -6.42 41.44 -27.25
C LEU A 17 -5.44 41.11 -26.10
N PHE A 18 -5.68 41.64 -24.89
CA PHE A 18 -5.02 41.19 -23.67
C PHE A 18 -5.89 40.19 -22.92
N GLN A 19 -6.23 39.07 -23.57
CA GLN A 19 -6.45 37.87 -22.78
C GLN A 19 -5.09 37.47 -22.24
N ILE A 20 -4.86 37.77 -20.96
CA ILE A 20 -3.77 37.18 -20.19
C ILE A 20 -4.03 35.68 -20.26
N ALA A 21 -3.35 35.01 -21.19
CA ALA A 21 -3.08 33.60 -21.06
C ALA A 21 -2.30 33.49 -19.75
N TYR A 22 -3.00 33.18 -18.65
CA TYR A 22 -2.33 32.56 -17.52
C TYR A 22 -1.79 31.26 -18.08
N GLY A 23 -0.51 31.28 -18.48
CA GLY A 23 0.25 30.06 -18.58
C GLY A 23 0.06 29.40 -17.23
N GLN A 24 -0.58 28.23 -17.21
CA GLN A 24 -0.48 27.36 -16.05
C GLN A 24 1.03 27.11 -15.90
N GLU A 25 1.65 27.82 -14.95
CA GLU A 25 3.04 27.56 -14.59
C GLU A 25 3.12 26.06 -14.27
N GLU A 26 4.05 25.39 -14.96
CA GLU A 26 4.39 24.03 -14.62
C GLU A 26 4.94 24.04 -13.21
N LEU A 27 4.22 23.36 -12.33
CA LEU A 27 4.56 23.27 -10.92
C LEU A 27 5.25 21.93 -10.76
N ASP A 28 6.57 22.01 -10.74
CA ASP A 28 7.45 20.88 -10.45
C ASP A 28 7.56 20.75 -8.93
N ILE A 29 7.09 19.64 -8.39
CA ILE A 29 7.21 19.32 -6.97
C ILE A 29 8.05 18.07 -6.81
N GLN A 30 8.94 18.10 -5.82
CA GLN A 30 9.61 16.91 -5.32
C GLN A 30 9.14 16.65 -3.90
N ILE A 31 8.68 15.43 -3.65
CA ILE A 31 8.25 15.04 -2.31
C ILE A 31 9.46 14.45 -1.57
N ILE A 32 10.01 15.24 -0.65
CA ILE A 32 11.13 14.87 0.23
C ILE A 32 10.69 15.12 1.67
N PRO A 33 10.95 14.18 2.60
CA PRO A 33 10.70 14.40 4.02
C PRO A 33 11.70 15.40 4.60
N LYS A 34 11.23 16.27 5.50
CA LYS A 34 12.07 17.19 6.28
C LYS A 34 12.02 16.81 7.76
N TRP A 35 12.26 15.54 8.05
CA TRP A 35 12.19 15.03 9.42
C TRP A 35 13.45 15.35 10.21
N GLU A 36 13.27 15.61 11.49
CA GLU A 36 14.35 15.74 12.45
C GLU A 36 14.37 14.57 13.43
N LYS A 37 15.54 14.34 14.03
CA LYS A 37 15.67 13.32 15.07
C LYS A 37 14.72 13.63 16.23
N GLY A 38 13.88 12.66 16.58
CA GLY A 38 12.90 12.78 17.64
C GLY A 38 11.50 13.13 17.16
N ASP A 39 11.33 13.52 15.89
CA ASP A 39 10.02 13.71 15.28
C ASP A 39 9.17 12.45 15.45
N SER A 40 7.89 12.65 15.75
CA SER A 40 6.96 11.56 15.95
C SER A 40 5.58 11.93 15.41
N LEU A 41 4.98 10.98 14.70
CA LEU A 41 3.68 11.10 14.08
C LEU A 41 2.84 9.89 14.52
N ASN A 42 1.57 10.10 14.78
CA ASN A 42 0.63 9.02 15.09
C ASN A 42 -0.30 8.84 13.90
N TYR A 43 -0.51 7.60 13.51
CA TYR A 43 -1.35 7.22 12.40
C TYR A 43 -2.44 6.27 12.86
N ILE A 44 -3.62 6.40 12.28
CA ILE A 44 -4.65 5.37 12.32
C ILE A 44 -4.64 4.64 10.98
N ILE A 45 -4.62 3.31 11.03
CA ILE A 45 -4.67 2.46 9.86
C ILE A 45 -6.03 1.79 9.81
N HIS A 46 -6.81 2.06 8.77
CA HIS A 46 -8.06 1.38 8.49
C HIS A 46 -7.84 0.33 7.40
N LYS A 47 -8.38 -0.86 7.60
CA LYS A 47 -8.37 -1.94 6.61
C LYS A 47 -9.77 -2.45 6.40
N GLU A 48 -10.15 -2.65 5.15
CA GLU A 48 -11.41 -3.26 4.77
C GLU A 48 -11.17 -4.25 3.64
N LYS A 49 -11.74 -5.44 3.76
CA LYS A 49 -11.77 -6.44 2.70
C LYS A 49 -13.20 -6.87 2.46
N THR A 50 -13.66 -6.73 1.22
CA THR A 50 -14.98 -7.20 0.79
C THR A 50 -14.86 -8.20 -0.35
N GLU A 51 -15.76 -9.16 -0.37
CA GLU A 51 -15.89 -10.17 -1.41
C GLU A 51 -17.34 -10.22 -1.87
N THR A 52 -17.54 -10.07 -3.16
CA THR A 52 -18.84 -10.08 -3.82
C THR A 52 -18.86 -11.18 -4.86
N VAL A 53 -19.83 -12.09 -4.79
CA VAL A 53 -20.03 -13.16 -5.77
C VAL A 53 -21.35 -12.93 -6.48
N ASN A 54 -21.33 -12.84 -7.80
CA ASN A 54 -22.49 -12.57 -8.65
C ASN A 54 -23.30 -11.32 -8.24
N GLY A 55 -22.62 -10.31 -7.69
CA GLY A 55 -23.24 -9.07 -7.23
C GLY A 55 -23.69 -9.08 -5.77
N GLU A 56 -23.62 -10.21 -5.07
CA GLU A 56 -24.00 -10.33 -3.66
C GLU A 56 -22.77 -10.31 -2.74
N LEU A 57 -22.81 -9.49 -1.69
CA LEU A 57 -21.74 -9.42 -0.69
C LEU A 57 -21.73 -10.71 0.14
N VAL A 58 -20.69 -11.52 0.00
CA VAL A 58 -20.54 -12.79 0.72
C VAL A 58 -19.61 -12.69 1.92
N LYS A 59 -18.70 -11.72 1.92
CA LYS A 59 -17.74 -11.50 3.02
C LYS A 59 -17.40 -10.03 3.17
N SER A 60 -17.32 -9.57 4.41
CA SER A 60 -16.82 -8.24 4.76
C SER A 60 -16.07 -8.30 6.07
N ASN A 61 -14.81 -7.89 6.05
CA ASN A 61 -13.96 -7.76 7.22
C ASN A 61 -13.45 -6.34 7.29
N LYS A 62 -13.55 -5.71 8.45
CA LYS A 62 -12.99 -4.38 8.72
C LYS A 62 -12.15 -4.43 9.97
N GLY A 63 -11.10 -3.63 10.01
CA GLY A 63 -10.21 -3.52 11.15
C GLY A 63 -9.59 -2.14 11.20
N SER A 64 -9.17 -1.74 12.39
CA SER A 64 -8.43 -0.50 12.58
C SER A 64 -7.38 -0.69 13.66
N LEU A 65 -6.22 -0.06 13.48
CA LEU A 65 -5.14 -0.11 14.46
C LEU A 65 -4.37 1.20 14.47
N MET A 66 -3.70 1.48 15.59
CA MET A 66 -2.85 2.65 15.72
C MET A 66 -1.42 2.29 15.38
N ALA A 67 -0.72 3.22 14.75
CA ALA A 67 0.70 3.11 14.52
C ALA A 67 1.42 4.40 14.89
N LYS A 68 2.61 4.27 15.47
CA LYS A 68 3.46 5.39 15.82
C LYS A 68 4.73 5.38 14.98
N PHE A 69 4.90 6.43 14.21
CA PHE A 69 6.12 6.76 13.49
C PHE A 69 7.03 7.58 14.40
N LYS A 70 8.31 7.24 14.45
CA LYS A 70 9.32 8.02 15.17
C LYS A 70 10.66 8.01 14.45
N VAL A 71 11.23 9.17 14.20
CA VAL A 71 12.60 9.28 13.69
C VAL A 71 13.57 9.07 14.84
N LEU A 72 14.28 7.94 14.81
CA LEU A 72 15.26 7.57 15.81
C LEU A 72 16.59 8.28 15.59
N ASP A 73 16.97 8.46 14.32
CA ASP A 73 18.22 9.09 13.94
C ASP A 73 18.16 9.66 12.51
N VAL A 74 18.99 10.67 12.26
CA VAL A 74 19.22 11.27 10.94
C VAL A 74 20.73 11.20 10.69
N ALA A 75 21.14 10.41 9.72
CA ALA A 75 22.54 10.25 9.33
C ALA A 75 22.75 10.79 7.91
N GLU A 76 24.00 10.92 7.44
CA GLU A 76 24.29 11.39 6.07
C GLU A 76 23.67 10.50 4.98
N ASN A 77 23.38 9.24 5.27
CA ASN A 77 22.80 8.28 4.33
C ASN A 77 21.27 8.09 4.47
N GLY A 78 20.58 8.87 5.30
CA GLY A 78 19.13 8.89 5.40
C GLY A 78 18.60 8.76 6.83
N TYR A 79 17.36 8.30 6.94
CA TYR A 79 16.61 8.26 8.20
C TYR A 79 16.57 6.85 8.79
N LYS A 80 16.76 6.76 10.11
CA LYS A 80 16.43 5.55 10.88
C LYS A 80 15.10 5.77 11.58
N ILE A 81 14.12 4.96 11.24
CA ILE A 81 12.73 5.16 11.65
C ILE A 81 12.25 3.95 12.44
N GLN A 82 11.48 4.23 13.48
CA GLN A 82 10.67 3.27 14.20
C GLN A 82 9.21 3.40 13.76
N TRP A 83 8.61 2.27 13.42
CA TRP A 83 7.19 2.10 13.19
C TRP A 83 6.63 1.10 14.19
N LEU A 84 5.89 1.60 15.16
CA LEU A 84 5.31 0.79 16.23
C LEU A 84 3.83 0.56 15.94
N TYR A 85 3.46 -0.65 15.57
CA TYR A 85 2.06 -1.07 15.51
C TYR A 85 1.54 -1.30 16.93
N GLN A 86 0.35 -0.79 17.23
CA GLN A 86 -0.35 -1.03 18.49
C GLN A 86 -1.70 -1.67 18.18
N THR A 87 -1.85 -2.91 18.63
CA THR A 87 -3.05 -3.70 18.39
C THR A 87 -3.77 -3.92 19.70
N ASP A 88 -5.06 -3.59 19.71
CA ASP A 88 -5.98 -3.91 20.76
C ASP A 88 -6.77 -5.17 20.37
N PHE A 89 -6.44 -6.30 20.97
CA PHE A 89 -7.06 -7.59 20.66
C PHE A 89 -8.54 -7.65 21.03
N GLU A 90 -8.98 -6.88 22.03
CA GLU A 90 -10.40 -6.80 22.38
C GLU A 90 -11.18 -6.11 21.27
N SER A 91 -10.65 -4.99 20.75
CA SER A 91 -11.26 -4.28 19.61
C SER A 91 -11.34 -5.12 18.33
N LEU A 92 -10.44 -6.10 18.17
CA LEU A 92 -10.43 -7.04 17.05
C LEU A 92 -11.32 -8.27 17.28
N GLY A 93 -11.98 -8.38 18.43
CA GLY A 93 -12.83 -9.53 18.76
C GLY A 93 -12.05 -10.84 18.90
N ILE A 94 -10.75 -10.78 19.20
CA ILE A 94 -9.93 -11.98 19.44
C ILE A 94 -10.29 -12.53 20.82
N PRO A 95 -10.67 -13.82 20.95
CA PRO A 95 -10.98 -14.42 22.24
C PRO A 95 -9.80 -14.35 23.23
N GLU A 96 -10.08 -14.04 24.49
CA GLU A 96 -9.10 -13.85 25.58
C GLU A 96 -8.11 -15.01 25.70
N LYS A 97 -8.57 -16.25 25.48
CA LYS A 97 -7.74 -17.46 25.49
C LYS A 97 -6.54 -17.42 24.53
N TYR A 98 -6.58 -16.57 23.49
CA TYR A 98 -5.48 -16.38 22.55
C TYR A 98 -4.60 -15.17 22.87
N HIS A 99 -4.99 -14.29 23.80
CA HIS A 99 -4.26 -13.05 24.09
C HIS A 99 -2.84 -13.32 24.55
N ASP A 100 -2.63 -14.30 25.44
CA ASP A 100 -1.30 -14.68 25.91
C ASP A 100 -0.39 -15.21 24.80
N ALA A 101 -0.97 -15.97 23.85
CA ALA A 101 -0.22 -16.49 22.70
C ALA A 101 0.14 -15.39 21.69
N LEU A 102 -0.70 -14.36 21.60
CA LEU A 102 -0.56 -13.25 20.66
C LEU A 102 0.05 -12.00 21.30
N LYS A 103 0.36 -11.98 22.60
CA LYS A 103 0.83 -10.78 23.32
C LYS A 103 2.00 -10.06 22.63
N ASP A 104 2.88 -10.81 22.00
CA ASP A 104 4.06 -10.30 21.30
C ASP A 104 3.67 -9.54 19.99
N PHE A 105 2.42 -9.69 19.52
CA PHE A 105 1.80 -8.92 18.44
C PHE A 105 0.95 -7.74 18.90
N SER A 106 0.72 -7.58 20.21
CA SER A 106 0.02 -6.40 20.72
C SER A 106 0.81 -5.12 20.42
N GLN A 107 2.13 -5.25 20.36
CA GLN A 107 3.06 -4.20 19.98
C GLN A 107 4.17 -4.75 19.07
N ILE A 108 4.11 -4.43 17.78
CA ILE A 108 5.15 -4.83 16.82
C ILE A 108 5.99 -3.60 16.51
N ASN A 109 7.27 -3.66 16.90
CA ASN A 109 8.23 -2.60 16.66
C ASN A 109 9.07 -2.92 15.41
N VAL A 110 8.83 -2.21 14.32
CA VAL A 110 9.63 -2.31 13.09
C VAL A 110 10.61 -1.14 13.04
N VAL A 111 11.90 -1.46 12.95
CA VAL A 111 12.95 -0.46 12.79
C VAL A 111 13.51 -0.59 11.39
N TYR A 112 13.45 0.46 10.60
CA TYR A 112 13.84 0.44 9.19
C TYR A 112 14.62 1.70 8.81
N ARG A 113 15.19 1.66 7.60
CA ARG A 113 15.98 2.75 7.05
C ARG A 113 15.39 3.24 5.73
N THR A 114 15.49 4.54 5.50
CA THR A 114 15.26 5.19 4.20
C THR A 114 16.54 5.90 3.75
N ASP A 115 16.59 6.34 2.50
CA ASP A 115 17.55 7.36 2.07
C ASP A 115 17.12 8.77 2.52
N GLN A 116 17.88 9.80 2.11
CA GLN A 116 17.57 11.22 2.39
C GLN A 116 16.29 11.72 1.73
N ASN A 117 15.85 11.07 0.65
CA ASN A 117 14.66 11.45 -0.09
C ASN A 117 13.41 10.77 0.48
N GLY A 118 13.55 9.94 1.51
CA GLY A 118 12.46 9.19 2.13
C GLY A 118 12.16 7.86 1.46
N VAL A 119 12.99 7.39 0.52
CA VAL A 119 12.81 6.11 -0.17
C VAL A 119 13.22 4.97 0.76
N PHE A 120 12.30 4.04 1.00
CA PHE A 120 12.55 2.85 1.82
C PHE A 120 13.74 2.04 1.30
N GLN A 121 14.62 1.61 2.21
CA GLN A 121 15.81 0.81 1.88
C GLN A 121 15.69 -0.62 2.41
N GLU A 122 15.50 -0.78 3.72
CA GLU A 122 15.46 -2.11 4.36
C GLU A 122 14.88 -2.06 5.78
N VAL A 123 14.44 -3.22 6.28
CA VAL A 123 14.18 -3.43 7.71
C VAL A 123 15.47 -3.85 8.41
N LEU A 124 15.78 -3.21 9.54
CA LEU A 124 17.01 -3.40 10.31
C LEU A 124 16.88 -4.48 11.39
N ASN A 125 15.68 -4.73 11.91
CA ASN A 125 15.42 -5.71 12.97
C ASN A 125 14.64 -6.96 12.51
N THR A 126 14.80 -7.38 11.25
CA THR A 126 14.07 -8.53 10.68
C THR A 126 14.26 -9.83 11.48
N ALA A 127 15.48 -10.12 11.97
CA ALA A 127 15.75 -11.35 12.72
C ALA A 127 14.96 -11.45 14.03
N GLU A 128 14.81 -10.32 14.73
CA GLU A 128 14.01 -10.23 15.95
C GLU A 128 12.52 -10.42 15.63
N LEU A 129 12.01 -9.68 14.64
CA LEU A 129 10.61 -9.80 14.19
C LEU A 129 10.27 -11.24 13.80
N MET A 130 11.21 -11.93 13.16
CA MET A 130 11.04 -13.32 12.75
C MET A 130 11.03 -14.31 13.88
N THR A 131 11.93 -14.13 14.84
CA THR A 131 11.97 -14.96 16.04
C THR A 131 10.65 -14.82 16.82
N ASN A 132 10.14 -13.60 16.95
CA ASN A 132 8.89 -13.32 17.66
C ASN A 132 7.67 -13.89 16.92
N LEU A 133 7.63 -13.77 15.60
CA LEU A 133 6.60 -14.37 14.75
C LEU A 133 6.56 -15.90 14.90
N GLU A 134 7.71 -16.56 14.76
CA GLU A 134 7.81 -18.01 14.86
C GLU A 134 7.34 -18.53 16.23
N GLN A 135 7.79 -17.89 17.31
CA GLN A 135 7.39 -18.26 18.67
C GLN A 135 5.88 -18.08 18.90
N SER A 136 5.31 -16.98 18.42
CA SER A 136 3.89 -16.69 18.60
C SER A 136 3.02 -17.63 17.78
N LEU A 137 3.41 -17.95 16.53
CA LEU A 137 2.74 -18.97 15.73
C LEU A 137 2.76 -20.33 16.43
N LYS A 138 3.92 -20.78 16.95
CA LYS A 138 4.02 -22.03 17.70
C LYS A 138 3.08 -22.07 18.91
N LYS A 139 3.01 -20.99 19.70
CA LYS A 139 2.07 -20.88 20.83
C LYS A 139 0.62 -20.96 20.34
N PHE A 140 0.26 -20.17 19.33
CA PHE A 140 -1.09 -20.12 18.77
C PHE A 140 -1.55 -21.50 18.26
N PHE A 141 -0.74 -22.17 17.42
CA PHE A 141 -1.04 -23.51 16.93
C PHE A 141 -1.10 -24.55 18.06
N SER A 142 -0.28 -24.42 19.10
CA SER A 142 -0.36 -25.33 20.25
C SER A 142 -1.68 -25.24 21.02
N ILE A 143 -2.33 -24.07 21.01
CA ILE A 143 -3.68 -23.89 21.58
C ILE A 143 -4.70 -24.54 20.65
N LEU A 144 -4.66 -24.22 19.35
CA LEU A 144 -5.60 -24.77 18.37
C LEU A 144 -5.60 -26.30 18.34
N LYS A 145 -4.42 -26.94 18.39
CA LYS A 145 -4.31 -28.40 18.41
C LYS A 145 -4.91 -29.05 19.66
N LYS A 146 -4.97 -28.34 20.78
CA LYS A 146 -5.64 -28.85 21.99
C LYS A 146 -7.15 -28.79 21.85
N GLU A 147 -7.66 -27.84 21.07
CA GLU A 147 -9.09 -27.66 20.83
C GLU A 147 -9.61 -28.58 19.72
N GLU A 148 -8.80 -28.80 18.69
CA GLU A 148 -9.13 -29.62 17.51
C GLU A 148 -8.03 -30.69 17.27
N PRO A 149 -7.90 -31.71 18.15
CA PRO A 149 -6.82 -32.69 18.04
C PRO A 149 -6.81 -33.47 16.72
N GLU A 150 -7.98 -33.68 16.12
CA GLU A 150 -8.13 -34.34 14.82
C GLU A 150 -7.47 -33.58 13.66
N MET A 151 -7.26 -32.27 13.80
CA MET A 151 -6.62 -31.42 12.79
C MET A 151 -5.12 -31.23 13.05
N ALA A 152 -4.55 -31.88 14.06
CA ALA A 152 -3.20 -31.56 14.53
C ALA A 152 -2.12 -31.71 13.46
N ASP A 153 -2.20 -32.77 12.64
CA ASP A 153 -1.25 -33.03 11.56
C ASP A 153 -1.37 -31.99 10.43
N ASP A 154 -2.60 -31.62 10.05
CA ASP A 154 -2.87 -30.56 9.06
C ASP A 154 -2.37 -29.20 9.56
N MET A 155 -2.53 -28.92 10.86
CA MET A 155 -2.02 -27.72 11.51
C MET A 155 -0.48 -27.69 11.56
N ASP A 156 0.18 -28.83 11.81
CA ASP A 156 1.64 -28.94 11.75
C ASP A 156 2.16 -28.66 10.34
N PHE A 157 1.50 -29.24 9.34
CA PHE A 157 1.81 -28.99 7.95
C PHE A 157 1.66 -27.49 7.63
N ALA A 158 0.49 -26.90 7.93
CA ALA A 158 0.23 -25.48 7.68
C ALA A 158 1.23 -24.55 8.40
N MET A 159 1.58 -24.85 9.66
CA MET A 159 2.57 -24.10 10.42
C MET A 159 3.95 -24.18 9.77
N SER A 160 4.39 -25.37 9.36
CA SER A 160 5.69 -25.56 8.70
C SER A 160 5.80 -24.76 7.41
N GLN A 161 4.75 -24.77 6.58
CA GLN A 161 4.69 -24.01 5.34
C GLN A 161 4.70 -22.51 5.61
N THR A 162 3.95 -22.07 6.63
CA THR A 162 3.91 -20.67 7.04
C THR A 162 5.30 -20.22 7.47
N ILE A 163 5.96 -20.93 8.39
CA ILE A 163 7.31 -20.58 8.87
C ILE A 163 8.30 -20.53 7.71
N GLU A 164 8.25 -21.48 6.77
CA GLU A 164 9.13 -21.51 5.61
C GLU A 164 8.95 -20.29 4.70
N LEU A 165 7.70 -19.87 4.45
CA LEU A 165 7.42 -18.64 3.70
C LEU A 165 8.03 -17.41 4.38
N PHE A 166 7.99 -17.35 5.71
CA PHE A 166 8.60 -16.26 6.47
C PHE A 166 10.13 -16.44 6.65
N LYS A 167 10.82 -17.40 6.02
CA LYS A 167 12.30 -17.39 6.04
C LYS A 167 12.91 -16.41 5.03
N ASP A 168 12.17 -16.03 4.01
CA ASP A 168 12.62 -15.09 2.99
C ASP A 168 12.45 -13.64 3.45
N LYS A 169 13.56 -12.94 3.70
CA LYS A 169 13.58 -11.53 4.11
C LYS A 169 12.82 -10.63 3.14
N GLN A 170 12.99 -10.80 1.82
CA GLN A 170 12.34 -9.94 0.83
C GLN A 170 10.82 -10.18 0.80
N LEU A 171 10.42 -11.44 0.95
CA LEU A 171 9.02 -11.81 1.02
C LEU A 171 8.34 -11.20 2.26
N ILE A 172 9.03 -11.17 3.40
CA ILE A 172 8.52 -10.53 4.62
C ILE A 172 8.38 -9.04 4.45
N GLU A 173 9.41 -8.38 3.93
CA GLU A 173 9.36 -6.94 3.72
C GLU A 173 8.25 -6.55 2.75
N SER A 174 7.92 -7.40 1.77
CA SER A 174 6.78 -7.19 0.86
C SER A 174 5.41 -7.53 1.44
N ILE A 175 5.28 -8.57 2.27
CA ILE A 175 3.98 -9.03 2.77
C ILE A 175 3.63 -8.41 4.12
N ALA A 176 4.58 -8.35 5.06
CA ALA A 176 4.32 -8.01 6.46
C ALA A 176 4.26 -6.49 6.70
N PHE A 177 4.92 -5.70 5.87
CA PHE A 177 5.07 -4.24 6.07
C PHE A 177 4.56 -3.42 4.88
N LYS A 178 3.43 -3.86 4.31
CA LYS A 178 2.78 -3.21 3.16
C LYS A 178 2.49 -1.74 3.44
N GLU A 179 2.15 -1.40 4.68
CA GLU A 179 1.87 -0.02 5.09
C GLU A 179 3.12 0.86 5.05
N ILE A 180 4.27 0.33 5.46
CA ILE A 180 5.55 1.05 5.36
C ILE A 180 5.88 1.30 3.88
N LYS A 181 5.72 0.28 3.03
CA LYS A 181 5.92 0.43 1.58
C LYS A 181 4.94 1.43 0.97
N LEU A 182 3.68 1.42 1.39
CA LEU A 182 2.69 2.39 0.96
C LEU A 182 3.11 3.82 1.34
N LEU A 183 3.51 4.05 2.60
CA LEU A 183 3.97 5.36 3.05
C LEU A 183 5.20 5.84 2.29
N HIS A 184 6.14 4.95 1.99
CA HIS A 184 7.39 5.34 1.34
C HIS A 184 7.37 5.28 -0.19
N GLY A 185 6.31 4.76 -0.79
CA GLY A 185 6.28 4.40 -2.21
C GLY A 185 6.38 5.58 -3.17
N LEU A 186 6.03 6.79 -2.73
CA LEU A 186 6.03 7.99 -3.59
C LEU A 186 7.12 9.01 -3.23
N TYR A 187 7.83 8.82 -2.12
CA TYR A 187 8.97 9.66 -1.78
C TYR A 187 10.08 9.60 -2.85
N GLY A 188 10.79 10.70 -3.03
CA GLY A 188 11.91 10.81 -3.97
C GLY A 188 11.52 10.98 -5.44
N ASN A 189 10.25 10.80 -5.79
CA ASN A 189 9.75 11.10 -7.14
C ASN A 189 9.61 12.61 -7.36
N TYR A 190 9.80 13.01 -8.62
CA TYR A 190 9.51 14.34 -9.14
C TYR A 190 8.17 14.31 -9.86
N PHE A 191 7.36 15.35 -9.70
CA PHE A 191 6.05 15.45 -10.34
C PHE A 191 5.88 16.82 -10.97
N THR A 192 5.45 16.82 -12.23
CA THR A 192 5.05 18.03 -12.96
C THR A 192 3.53 18.07 -13.08
N SER A 193 2.94 19.25 -12.84
CA SER A 193 1.47 19.45 -12.70
C SER A 193 0.59 19.10 -13.92
N LYS A 194 1.15 18.66 -15.05
CA LYS A 194 0.40 18.42 -16.30
C LYS A 194 0.52 17.00 -16.87
N GLU A 195 1.40 16.15 -16.34
CA GLU A 195 1.73 14.89 -17.02
C GLU A 195 1.39 13.66 -16.16
N LYS A 196 0.64 12.74 -16.77
CA LYS A 196 0.47 11.39 -16.27
C LYS A 196 1.62 10.54 -16.80
N GLU A 197 2.61 10.32 -15.96
CA GLU A 197 3.74 9.48 -16.29
C GLU A 197 3.30 8.02 -16.27
N THR A 198 3.69 7.24 -17.28
CA THR A 198 3.37 5.81 -17.38
C THR A 198 4.65 5.02 -17.61
N TYR A 199 4.85 3.99 -16.81
CA TYR A 199 6.04 3.15 -16.84
C TYR A 199 5.70 1.69 -16.54
N GLN A 200 6.67 0.81 -16.78
CA GLN A 200 6.62 -0.57 -16.31
C GLN A 200 7.54 -0.71 -15.09
N GLU A 201 7.05 -1.40 -14.07
CA GLU A 201 7.82 -1.74 -12.88
C GLU A 201 7.71 -3.23 -12.58
N ASP A 202 8.77 -3.78 -11.99
CA ASP A 202 8.80 -5.17 -11.56
C ASP A 202 8.47 -5.25 -10.07
N ALA A 203 7.50 -6.07 -9.69
CA ALA A 203 7.16 -6.34 -8.30
C ALA A 203 7.54 -7.76 -7.89
N PRO A 204 8.10 -7.97 -6.68
CA PRO A 204 8.32 -9.31 -6.16
C PRO A 204 6.98 -10.03 -5.94
N ASN A 205 6.95 -11.35 -6.15
CA ASN A 205 5.79 -12.17 -5.83
C ASN A 205 6.10 -13.22 -4.76
N ILE A 206 5.05 -13.89 -4.29
CA ILE A 206 5.14 -14.82 -3.18
C ILE A 206 5.99 -16.07 -3.43
N LEU A 207 6.33 -16.34 -4.70
CA LEU A 207 7.17 -17.46 -5.11
C LEU A 207 8.63 -17.05 -5.33
N GLY A 208 8.99 -15.78 -5.15
CA GLY A 208 10.36 -15.24 -5.16
C GLY A 208 11.17 -15.44 -6.46
N SER A 209 10.59 -16.07 -7.49
CA SER A 209 11.34 -16.62 -8.62
C SER A 209 11.11 -15.90 -9.94
N ILE A 210 10.03 -15.13 -10.07
CA ILE A 210 9.73 -14.30 -11.25
C ILE A 210 9.12 -12.98 -10.75
N PRO A 211 9.67 -11.80 -11.06
CA PRO A 211 8.99 -10.54 -10.81
C PRO A 211 7.71 -10.44 -11.67
N LEU A 212 6.64 -9.87 -11.12
CA LEU A 212 5.44 -9.53 -11.89
C LEU A 212 5.67 -8.17 -12.56
N SER A 213 5.47 -8.10 -13.87
CA SER A 213 5.45 -6.85 -14.61
C SER A 213 4.15 -6.11 -14.34
N ILE A 214 4.28 -4.88 -13.88
CA ILE A 214 3.16 -4.01 -13.54
C ILE A 214 3.23 -2.78 -14.44
N LYS A 215 2.13 -2.51 -15.15
CA LYS A 215 1.95 -1.23 -15.83
C LYS A 215 1.39 -0.23 -14.84
N SER A 216 2.16 0.82 -14.58
CA SER A 216 1.82 1.84 -13.60
C SER A 216 1.73 3.20 -14.25
N SER A 217 0.79 4.01 -13.78
CA SER A 217 0.69 5.42 -14.12
C SER A 217 0.57 6.26 -12.86
N ILE A 218 1.34 7.34 -12.79
CA ILE A 218 1.39 8.23 -11.63
C ILE A 218 1.24 9.69 -12.07
N TRP A 219 0.57 10.51 -11.26
CA TRP A 219 0.39 11.93 -11.56
C TRP A 219 0.10 12.75 -10.31
N LEU A 220 0.47 14.03 -10.35
CA LEU A 220 0.00 15.05 -9.42
C LEU A 220 -1.46 15.39 -9.77
N ASP A 221 -2.40 15.04 -8.89
CA ASP A 221 -3.82 15.27 -9.11
C ASP A 221 -4.21 16.72 -8.80
N ASN A 222 -3.76 17.24 -7.66
CA ASN A 222 -4.05 18.61 -7.23
C ASN A 222 -3.07 19.07 -6.13
N ILE A 223 -2.94 20.38 -5.95
CA ILE A 223 -2.35 21.00 -4.75
C ILE A 223 -3.45 21.79 -4.03
N GLN A 224 -3.82 21.38 -2.82
CA GLN A 224 -4.82 22.07 -2.01
C GLN A 224 -4.18 23.19 -1.19
N ALA A 225 -4.70 24.42 -1.36
CA ALA A 225 -4.32 25.60 -0.60
C ALA A 225 -2.79 25.85 -0.54
N ASP A 226 -2.09 25.50 -1.63
CA ASP A 226 -0.63 25.59 -1.79
C ASP A 226 0.19 24.87 -0.71
N GLN A 227 -0.43 23.92 0.00
CA GLN A 227 0.17 23.25 1.16
C GLN A 227 0.10 21.73 1.07
N VAL A 228 -0.93 21.17 0.44
CA VAL A 228 -1.13 19.73 0.40
C VAL A 228 -1.10 19.24 -1.04
N ALA A 229 -0.08 18.47 -1.42
CA ALA A 229 -0.02 17.79 -2.70
C ALA A 229 -0.77 16.46 -2.64
N ILE A 230 -1.66 16.22 -3.62
CA ILE A 230 -2.39 14.97 -3.79
C ILE A 230 -1.82 14.26 -5.01
N ILE A 231 -1.23 13.10 -4.77
CA ILE A 231 -0.62 12.27 -5.82
C ILE A 231 -1.44 10.99 -5.93
N LYS A 232 -1.72 10.60 -7.17
CA LYS A 232 -2.42 9.36 -7.47
C LYS A 232 -1.56 8.44 -8.31
N LYS A 233 -1.65 7.14 -8.05
CA LYS A 233 -1.04 6.08 -8.85
C LYS A 233 -2.08 5.02 -9.16
N GLU A 234 -2.09 4.55 -10.39
CA GLU A 234 -2.86 3.39 -10.84
C GLU A 234 -1.89 2.34 -11.36
N SER A 235 -2.13 1.09 -11.00
CA SER A 235 -1.30 -0.04 -11.39
C SER A 235 -2.18 -1.19 -11.87
N GLU A 236 -1.77 -1.87 -12.93
CA GLU A 236 -2.45 -3.04 -13.47
C GLU A 236 -1.42 -4.11 -13.79
N ILE A 237 -1.71 -5.35 -13.37
CA ILE A 237 -0.88 -6.51 -13.66
C ILE A 237 -1.41 -7.17 -14.94
N ASP A 238 -0.50 -7.62 -15.79
CA ASP A 238 -0.87 -8.38 -16.98
C ASP A 238 -1.60 -9.69 -16.62
N GLU A 239 -2.71 -9.97 -17.31
CA GLU A 239 -3.57 -11.13 -17.03
C GLU A 239 -2.82 -12.45 -17.24
N GLU A 240 -1.97 -12.53 -18.27
CA GLU A 240 -1.25 -13.76 -18.60
C GLU A 240 -0.13 -14.02 -17.60
N GLU A 241 0.60 -12.99 -17.16
CA GLU A 241 1.58 -13.13 -16.08
C GLU A 241 0.92 -13.55 -14.77
N LEU A 242 -0.26 -13.01 -14.45
CA LEU A 242 -1.02 -13.38 -13.26
C LEU A 242 -1.47 -14.84 -13.32
N LYS A 243 -1.97 -15.32 -14.47
CA LYS A 243 -2.30 -16.74 -14.67
C LYS A 243 -1.07 -17.63 -14.54
N GLN A 244 0.07 -17.25 -15.12
CA GLN A 244 1.31 -18.02 -14.98
C GLN A 244 1.73 -18.15 -13.51
N LEU A 245 1.63 -17.07 -12.72
CA LEU A 245 1.89 -17.11 -11.29
C LEU A 245 0.93 -18.06 -10.56
N ILE A 246 -0.38 -17.96 -10.81
CA ILE A 246 -1.38 -18.83 -10.18
C ILE A 246 -1.11 -20.30 -10.51
N GLY A 247 -0.79 -20.62 -11.77
CA GLY A 247 -0.47 -21.99 -12.19
C GLY A 247 0.77 -22.56 -11.51
N LYS A 248 1.78 -21.71 -11.26
CA LYS A 248 2.96 -22.09 -10.47
C LYS A 248 2.61 -22.33 -9.01
N ILE A 249 1.80 -21.47 -8.39
CA ILE A 249 1.32 -21.66 -7.01
C ILE A 249 0.57 -22.99 -6.91
N GLN A 250 -0.37 -23.26 -7.81
CA GLN A 250 -1.13 -24.52 -7.84
C GLN A 250 -0.23 -25.75 -7.99
N SER A 251 0.88 -25.63 -8.73
CA SER A 251 1.83 -26.72 -8.95
C SER A 251 2.77 -26.92 -7.76
N GLN A 252 3.21 -25.84 -7.11
CA GLN A 252 4.13 -25.88 -5.97
C GLN A 252 3.46 -26.39 -4.69
N PHE A 253 2.19 -26.04 -4.47
CA PHE A 253 1.45 -26.42 -3.25
C PHE A 253 0.57 -27.66 -3.41
N ASP A 254 0.72 -28.41 -4.51
CA ASP A 254 -0.07 -29.62 -4.84
C ASP A 254 -1.56 -29.50 -4.51
N LEU A 255 -2.16 -28.37 -4.93
CA LEU A 255 -3.55 -28.08 -4.60
C LEU A 255 -4.47 -29.11 -5.26
N LYS A 256 -5.24 -29.84 -4.43
CA LYS A 256 -6.13 -30.95 -4.86
C LYS A 256 -7.16 -30.55 -5.93
N ASN A 257 -7.48 -29.26 -6.04
CA ASN A 257 -8.41 -28.69 -7.02
C ASN A 257 -7.70 -27.60 -7.84
N LYS A 258 -6.95 -28.00 -8.86
CA LYS A 258 -6.35 -27.06 -9.81
C LYS A 258 -7.45 -26.47 -10.69
N GLU A 259 -7.55 -25.15 -10.74
CA GLU A 259 -8.46 -24.47 -11.67
C GLU A 259 -7.89 -24.49 -13.09
N ASP A 260 -8.76 -24.66 -14.09
CA ASP A 260 -8.38 -24.44 -15.47
C ASP A 260 -8.27 -22.93 -15.72
N LEU A 261 -7.05 -22.41 -15.64
CA LEU A 261 -6.77 -20.98 -15.77
C LEU A 261 -7.11 -20.40 -17.15
N ASN A 262 -7.29 -21.24 -18.18
CA ASN A 262 -7.78 -20.78 -19.48
C ASN A 262 -9.26 -20.40 -19.44
N SER A 263 -10.03 -20.95 -18.49
CA SER A 263 -11.44 -20.65 -18.27
C SER A 263 -11.68 -19.46 -17.33
N VAL A 264 -10.60 -18.89 -16.79
CA VAL A 264 -10.65 -17.81 -15.82
C VAL A 264 -10.20 -16.50 -16.48
N ASN A 265 -11.03 -15.46 -16.44
CA ASN A 265 -10.56 -14.10 -16.65
C ASN A 265 -10.23 -13.49 -15.30
N ILE A 266 -9.02 -12.95 -15.14
CA ILE A 266 -8.61 -12.31 -13.89
C ILE A 266 -7.93 -10.97 -14.17
N LYS A 267 -8.39 -9.93 -13.47
CA LYS A 267 -7.78 -8.60 -13.52
C LYS A 267 -7.44 -8.15 -12.11
N LEU A 268 -6.21 -7.70 -11.93
CA LEU A 268 -5.76 -7.09 -10.70
C LEU A 268 -5.38 -5.63 -10.98
N LYS A 269 -6.09 -4.72 -10.32
CA LYS A 269 -5.84 -3.29 -10.38
C LYS A 269 -5.61 -2.75 -8.99
N ASP A 270 -4.57 -1.95 -8.82
CA ASP A 270 -4.33 -1.18 -7.62
C ASP A 270 -4.49 0.31 -7.91
N ARG A 271 -5.08 1.02 -6.96
CA ARG A 271 -5.17 2.49 -6.96
C ARG A 271 -4.59 3.01 -5.68
N TYR A 272 -3.82 4.07 -5.77
CA TYR A 272 -3.19 4.73 -4.65
C TYR A 272 -3.51 6.21 -4.66
N GLU A 273 -3.71 6.77 -3.49
CA GLU A 273 -3.88 8.21 -3.28
C GLU A 273 -3.08 8.61 -2.04
N MET A 274 -2.19 9.60 -2.18
CA MET A 274 -1.37 10.08 -1.08
C MET A 274 -1.41 11.60 -0.99
N HIS A 275 -1.53 12.10 0.23
CA HIS A 275 -1.64 13.51 0.57
C HIS A 275 -0.40 13.89 1.36
N PHE A 276 0.41 14.78 0.82
CA PHE A 276 1.65 15.24 1.42
C PHE A 276 1.55 16.70 1.83
N ASP A 277 1.95 17.00 3.07
CA ASP A 277 2.22 18.37 3.49
C ASP A 277 3.54 18.84 2.85
N LEU A 278 3.48 19.82 1.95
CA LEU A 278 4.63 20.33 1.19
C LEU A 278 5.65 21.07 2.07
N LYS A 279 5.23 21.57 3.23
CA LYS A 279 6.12 22.29 4.15
C LYS A 279 7.05 21.32 4.86
N THR A 280 6.49 20.23 5.38
CA THR A 280 7.18 19.24 6.22
C THR A 280 7.62 17.99 5.46
N GLY A 281 7.00 17.72 4.31
CA GLY A 281 7.10 16.46 3.60
C GLY A 281 6.33 15.32 4.26
N ASN A 282 5.53 15.58 5.29
CA ASN A 282 4.80 14.54 6.02
C ASN A 282 3.62 13.99 5.21
N ILE A 283 3.37 12.69 5.37
CA ILE A 283 2.16 12.06 4.83
C ILE A 283 1.02 12.37 5.79
N LEU A 284 0.01 13.07 5.28
CA LEU A 284 -1.24 13.35 5.97
C LEU A 284 -2.23 12.18 5.80
N LYS A 285 -2.24 11.60 4.60
CA LYS A 285 -3.07 10.46 4.24
C LYS A 285 -2.37 9.62 3.18
N ALA A 286 -2.45 8.30 3.31
CA ALA A 286 -2.12 7.35 2.25
C ALA A 286 -3.22 6.32 2.15
N ALA A 287 -3.72 6.05 0.95
CA ALA A 287 -4.72 5.04 0.71
C ALA A 287 -4.33 4.16 -0.47
N SER A 288 -4.65 2.87 -0.36
CA SER A 288 -4.58 1.91 -1.46
C SER A 288 -5.89 1.14 -1.58
N GLU A 289 -6.42 1.02 -2.78
CA GLU A 289 -7.53 0.13 -3.14
C GLU A 289 -7.00 -0.91 -4.13
N ARG A 290 -7.00 -2.18 -3.72
CA ARG A 290 -6.77 -3.32 -4.60
C ARG A 290 -8.11 -3.92 -5.03
N ILE A 291 -8.27 -4.13 -6.32
CA ILE A 291 -9.43 -4.76 -6.92
C ILE A 291 -8.95 -6.00 -7.67
N VAL A 292 -9.47 -7.16 -7.27
CA VAL A 292 -9.33 -8.42 -8.02
C VAL A 292 -10.70 -8.75 -8.59
N ASP A 293 -10.83 -8.63 -9.91
CA ASP A 293 -12.01 -9.01 -10.67
C ASP A 293 -11.74 -10.35 -11.36
N GLY A 294 -12.36 -11.42 -10.86
CA GLY A 294 -12.24 -12.77 -11.36
C GLY A 294 -13.56 -13.27 -11.94
N GLN A 295 -13.52 -13.95 -13.07
CA GLN A 295 -14.67 -14.58 -13.69
C GLN A 295 -14.32 -16.00 -14.12
N ASP A 296 -15.09 -16.97 -13.66
CA ASP A 296 -14.96 -18.39 -14.01
C ASP A 296 -16.31 -19.02 -14.37
N VAL A 297 -16.35 -20.35 -14.49
CA VAL A 297 -17.58 -21.12 -14.76
C VAL A 297 -18.63 -21.05 -13.64
N LYS A 298 -18.24 -20.67 -12.42
CA LYS A 298 -19.12 -20.56 -11.24
C LYS A 298 -19.69 -19.15 -11.10
N GLY A 299 -19.10 -18.16 -11.75
CA GLY A 299 -19.64 -16.82 -11.87
C GLY A 299 -18.58 -15.73 -11.76
N LYS A 300 -19.03 -14.53 -11.40
CA LYS A 300 -18.17 -13.37 -11.22
C LYS A 300 -17.87 -13.16 -9.75
N THR A 301 -16.59 -13.08 -9.39
CA THR A 301 -16.11 -12.77 -8.04
C THR A 301 -15.32 -11.47 -8.08
N LEU A 302 -15.70 -10.53 -7.21
CA LEU A 302 -15.00 -9.27 -7.01
C LEU A 302 -14.49 -9.21 -5.58
N VAL A 303 -13.18 -9.14 -5.42
CA VAL A 303 -12.53 -8.89 -4.12
C VAL A 303 -11.99 -7.47 -4.13
N LYS A 304 -12.34 -6.69 -3.10
CA LYS A 304 -11.74 -5.38 -2.85
C LYS A 304 -11.01 -5.39 -1.52
N GLU A 305 -9.80 -4.85 -1.51
CA GLU A 305 -9.01 -4.61 -0.30
C GLU A 305 -8.64 -3.13 -0.25
N LEU A 306 -9.13 -2.44 0.78
CA LEU A 306 -8.84 -1.05 1.07
C LEU A 306 -7.91 -0.99 2.27
N VAL A 307 -6.86 -0.19 2.15
CA VAL A 307 -6.04 0.26 3.28
C VAL A 307 -5.99 1.77 3.24
N SER A 308 -6.29 2.43 4.35
CA SER A 308 -6.00 3.86 4.54
C SER A 308 -5.18 4.08 5.80
N ILE A 309 -4.24 5.02 5.72
CA ILE A 309 -3.36 5.44 6.80
C ILE A 309 -3.54 6.95 6.92
N GLU A 310 -4.00 7.42 8.07
CA GLU A 310 -4.35 8.83 8.27
C GLU A 310 -3.62 9.38 9.50
N LEU A 311 -3.02 10.55 9.34
CA LEU A 311 -2.32 11.24 10.42
C LEU A 311 -3.34 11.71 11.47
N VAL A 312 -3.12 11.30 12.72
CA VAL A 312 -3.93 11.70 13.87
C VAL A 312 -3.37 13.02 14.40
N LYS A 313 -4.24 14.03 14.48
CA LYS A 313 -3.92 15.36 15.02
C LYS A 313 -3.96 15.38 16.54
#